data_AF-S8D549-F1
#
_entry.id   AF-S8D549-F1
#
_cell.length_a   1.000
_cell.length_b   1.000
_cell.length_c   1.000
_cell.angle_alpha   90.00
_cell.angle_beta   90.00
_cell.angle_gamma   90.00
#
_symmetry.space_group_name_H-M   'P 1'
#
loop_
_entity.id
_entity.type
_entity.pdbx_description
1 polymer ?
#
loop_
_entity_poly.entity_id
_entity_poly.type
_entity_poly.pdbx_seq_one_letter_code
_entity_poly.pdbx_strand_id
1 'polypeptide(L)'
;SAGCDVFQGKWVPDSSYPLYPSSGCPFIDPEFDCIKYGRPDRDYLQYSWKPDACDVPRFDGVDLLRRWSGKKVMFVGDSLSLNQWESLGCMIHESSPGSKFAVVR
;
A
#
# COMPACT_ATOMS: atom_id res chain seq x y z
N SER A 1 -2.67 23.75 -19.87
CA SER A 1 -2.34 22.33 -19.72
C SER A 1 -3.47 21.66 -18.98
N ALA A 2 -4.08 20.61 -19.52
CA ALA A 2 -4.98 19.77 -18.73
C ALA A 2 -4.13 19.16 -17.60
N GLY A 3 -4.57 19.31 -16.34
CA GLY A 3 -3.87 18.74 -15.20
C GLY A 3 -3.89 17.21 -15.24
N CYS A 4 -2.96 16.58 -14.54
CA CYS A 4 -2.98 15.14 -14.28
C CYS A 4 -4.08 14.86 -13.25
N ASP A 5 -5.27 14.46 -13.71
CA ASP A 5 -6.31 13.92 -12.83
C ASP A 5 -5.98 12.46 -12.51
N VAL A 6 -5.40 12.24 -11.33
CA VAL A 6 -5.00 10.90 -10.86
C VAL A 6 -6.19 9.99 -10.57
N PHE A 7 -7.42 10.50 -10.55
CA PHE A 7 -8.63 9.73 -10.28
C PHE A 7 -9.35 9.26 -11.55
N GLN A 8 -8.92 9.72 -12.74
CA GLN A 8 -9.43 9.25 -14.03
C GLN A 8 -8.41 8.34 -14.72
N GLY A 9 -8.84 7.12 -15.02
CA GLY A 9 -7.97 6.09 -15.56
C GLY A 9 -8.60 4.72 -15.54
N LYS A 10 -7.75 3.69 -15.51
CA LYS A 10 -8.17 2.29 -15.50
C LYS A 10 -7.20 1.40 -14.74
N TRP A 11 -7.72 0.29 -14.25
CA TRP A 11 -6.89 -0.81 -13.74
C TRP A 11 -6.23 -1.55 -14.91
N VAL A 12 -4.93 -1.81 -14.79
CA VAL A 12 -4.16 -2.58 -15.77
C VAL A 12 -3.41 -3.72 -15.07
N PRO A 13 -3.25 -4.88 -15.70
CA PRO A 13 -2.39 -5.95 -15.17
C PRO A 13 -0.95 -5.47 -15.03
N ASP A 14 -0.30 -5.81 -13.92
CA ASP A 14 1.07 -5.43 -13.61
C ASP A 14 1.81 -6.58 -12.92
N SER A 15 2.77 -7.17 -13.62
CA SER A 15 3.54 -8.31 -13.13
C SER A 15 4.49 -7.96 -11.99
N SER A 16 4.69 -6.68 -11.70
CA SER A 16 5.51 -6.22 -10.58
C SER A 16 4.73 -6.11 -9.27
N TYR A 17 3.42 -6.33 -9.28
CA TYR A 17 2.56 -6.35 -8.10
C TYR A 17 2.43 -7.76 -7.49
N PRO A 18 2.06 -7.89 -6.20
CA PRO A 18 1.73 -6.81 -5.26
C PRO A 18 2.96 -6.06 -4.72
N LEU A 19 2.73 -4.86 -4.17
CA LEU A 19 3.79 -4.06 -3.53
C LEU A 19 4.34 -4.68 -2.23
N TYR A 20 3.57 -5.57 -1.61
CA TYR A 20 3.97 -6.35 -0.44
C TYR A 20 3.16 -7.66 -0.40
N PRO A 21 3.72 -8.75 0.12
CA PRO A 21 2.95 -9.96 0.46
C PRO A 21 2.22 -9.78 1.80
N SER A 22 0.96 -10.22 1.91
CA SER A 22 0.21 -10.10 3.19
C SER A 22 0.83 -10.95 4.31
N SER A 23 1.32 -12.14 3.99
CA SER A 23 1.88 -13.11 4.95
C SER A 23 3.12 -12.62 5.70
N GLY A 24 3.81 -11.59 5.19
CA GLY A 24 5.02 -11.03 5.78
C GLY A 24 4.79 -9.76 6.61
N CYS A 25 3.58 -9.18 6.57
CA CYS A 25 3.33 -7.90 7.20
C CYS A 25 2.79 -8.05 8.63
N PRO A 26 3.46 -7.47 9.65
CA PRO A 26 3.04 -7.59 11.04
C PRO A 26 1.84 -6.71 11.42
N PHE A 27 1.40 -5.82 10.52
CA PHE A 27 0.35 -4.83 10.78
C PHE A 27 -1.04 -5.28 10.34
N ILE A 28 -1.13 -6.26 9.43
CA ILE A 28 -2.42 -6.67 8.85
C ILE A 28 -3.28 -7.35 9.91
N ASP A 29 -4.46 -6.79 10.15
CA ASP A 29 -5.44 -7.41 11.01
C ASP A 29 -6.12 -8.61 10.30
N PRO A 30 -6.55 -9.64 11.06
CA PRO A 30 -7.14 -10.86 10.51
C PRO A 30 -8.23 -10.64 9.45
N GLU A 31 -9.10 -9.66 9.66
CA GLU A 31 -10.23 -9.33 8.80
C GLU A 31 -9.79 -8.90 7.39
N PHE A 32 -8.53 -8.48 7.21
CA PHE A 32 -7.97 -8.02 5.95
C PHE A 32 -7.00 -9.01 5.27
N ASP A 33 -6.63 -10.12 5.91
CA ASP A 33 -5.68 -11.11 5.35
C ASP A 33 -6.38 -12.22 4.54
N CYS A 34 -6.88 -11.87 3.35
CA CYS A 34 -7.62 -12.81 2.51
C CYS A 34 -6.84 -14.10 2.17
N ILE A 35 -5.52 -14.00 2.01
CA ILE A 35 -4.68 -15.14 1.65
C ILE A 35 -4.58 -16.12 2.82
N LYS A 36 -4.35 -15.63 4.04
CA LYS A 36 -4.35 -16.46 5.25
C LYS A 36 -5.70 -17.13 5.48
N TYR A 37 -6.80 -16.45 5.15
CA TYR A 37 -8.15 -16.98 5.30
C TYR A 37 -8.68 -17.75 4.07
N GLY A 38 -7.78 -18.17 3.18
CA GLY A 38 -8.06 -19.22 2.21
C GLY A 38 -8.64 -18.75 0.88
N ARG A 39 -8.57 -17.46 0.55
CA ARG A 39 -8.94 -17.00 -0.80
C ARG A 39 -8.02 -17.65 -1.85
N PRO A 40 -8.57 -18.40 -2.84
CA PRO A 40 -7.75 -19.21 -3.74
C PRO A 40 -7.22 -18.42 -4.95
N ASP A 41 -7.97 -17.43 -5.45
CA ASP A 41 -7.59 -16.61 -6.59
C ASP A 41 -6.56 -15.54 -6.18
N ARG A 42 -5.58 -15.27 -7.05
CA ARG A 42 -4.51 -14.28 -6.78
C ARG A 42 -4.45 -13.13 -7.77
N ASP A 43 -5.24 -13.18 -8.84
CA ASP A 43 -5.19 -12.19 -9.91
C ASP A 43 -5.55 -10.78 -9.42
N TYR A 44 -6.38 -10.69 -8.38
CA TYR A 44 -6.74 -9.41 -7.75
C TYR A 44 -5.55 -8.64 -7.16
N LEU A 45 -4.43 -9.34 -6.88
CA LEU A 45 -3.20 -8.73 -6.38
C LEU A 45 -2.34 -8.11 -7.49
N GLN A 46 -2.60 -8.42 -8.76
CA GLN A 46 -1.71 -8.11 -9.90
C GLN A 46 -2.22 -6.93 -10.74
N TYR A 47 -2.90 -5.97 -10.13
CA TYR A 47 -3.43 -4.80 -10.81
C TYR A 47 -2.82 -3.51 -10.26
N SER A 48 -2.47 -2.60 -11.17
CA SER A 48 -2.09 -1.23 -10.84
C SER A 48 -3.06 -0.24 -11.48
N TRP A 49 -3.29 0.89 -10.80
CA TRP A 49 -4.11 1.97 -11.31
C TRP A 49 -3.27 2.85 -12.25
N LYS A 50 -3.74 3.03 -13.49
CA LYS A 50 -3.07 3.87 -14.49
C LYS A 50 -3.97 5.05 -14.88
N PRO A 51 -3.62 6.29 -14.47
CA PRO A 51 -4.32 7.47 -14.94
C PRO A 51 -4.19 7.67 -16.46
N ASP A 52 -5.19 8.30 -17.07
CA ASP A 52 -5.22 8.49 -18.53
C ASP A 52 -4.27 9.58 -19.01
N ALA A 53 -4.05 10.60 -18.17
CA ALA A 53 -3.33 11.82 -18.54
C ALA A 53 -1.86 11.83 -18.09
N CYS A 54 -1.41 10.82 -17.33
CA CYS A 54 -0.09 10.82 -16.67
C CYS A 54 0.29 9.44 -16.13
N ASP A 55 1.59 9.24 -15.92
CA ASP A 55 2.11 8.09 -15.19
C ASP A 55 2.39 8.47 -13.73
N VAL A 56 1.89 7.65 -12.80
CA VAL A 56 2.19 7.79 -11.37
C VAL A 56 3.47 7.02 -11.08
N PRO A 57 4.47 7.63 -10.42
CA PRO A 57 5.70 6.93 -10.07
C PRO A 57 5.39 5.76 -9.13
N ARG A 58 6.14 4.67 -9.29
CA ARG A 58 6.05 3.52 -8.39
C ARG A 58 6.34 3.97 -6.96
N PHE A 59 5.66 3.34 -6.00
CA PHE A 59 5.88 3.59 -4.59
C PHE A 59 7.34 3.29 -4.20
N ASP A 60 7.98 4.26 -3.54
CA ASP A 60 9.30 4.12 -2.91
C ASP A 60 9.14 4.44 -1.40
N GLY A 61 9.09 3.39 -0.59
CA GLY A 61 8.92 3.54 0.86
C GLY A 61 10.12 4.19 1.56
N VAL A 62 11.33 4.06 1.01
CA VAL A 62 12.53 4.67 1.57
C VAL A 62 12.53 6.17 1.31
N ASP A 63 12.16 6.61 0.10
CA ASP A 63 11.99 8.04 -0.22
C ASP A 63 10.86 8.66 0.62
N LEU A 64 9.74 7.96 0.78
CA LEU A 64 8.64 8.43 1.63
C LEU A 64 9.10 8.63 3.09
N LEU A 65 9.80 7.65 3.67
CA LEU A 65 10.35 7.77 5.03
C LEU A 65 11.34 8.94 5.16
N ARG A 66 12.19 9.17 4.16
CA ARG A 66 13.09 10.33 4.14
C ARG A 66 12.33 11.65 4.15
N ARG A 67 11.32 11.81 3.30
CA ARG A 67 10.49 13.02 3.22
C ARG A 67 9.67 13.25 4.49
N TRP A 68 9.26 12.17 5.16
CA TRP A 68 8.47 12.22 6.38
C TRP A 68 9.30 12.16 7.67
N SER A 69 10.63 12.21 7.56
CA SER A 69 11.52 12.26 8.72
C SER A 69 11.15 13.41 9.67
N GLY A 70 11.03 13.08 10.96
CA GLY A 70 10.63 14.02 12.01
C GLY A 70 9.16 14.44 12.00
N LYS A 71 8.32 13.86 11.12
CA LYS A 71 6.88 14.14 11.06
C LYS A 71 6.08 13.01 11.70
N LYS A 72 4.85 13.33 12.10
CA LYS A 72 3.85 12.36 12.57
C LYS A 72 2.69 12.37 11.57
N VAL A 73 2.26 11.19 11.15
CA VAL A 73 1.10 10.99 10.27
C VAL A 73 0.07 10.18 11.03
N MET A 74 -1.18 10.59 10.96
CA MET A 74 -2.31 9.94 11.64
C MET A 74 -3.43 9.75 10.64
N PHE A 75 -3.96 8.53 10.56
CA PHE A 75 -5.16 8.21 9.81
C PHE A 75 -6.36 8.38 10.76
N VAL A 76 -7.35 9.18 10.36
CA VAL A 76 -8.54 9.46 11.18
C VAL A 76 -9.77 9.12 10.36
N GLY A 77 -10.56 8.16 10.84
CA GLY A 77 -11.77 7.71 10.18
C GLY A 77 -12.27 6.40 10.77
N ASP A 78 -12.88 5.58 9.91
CA ASP A 78 -13.47 4.29 10.26
C ASP A 78 -12.54 3.11 9.88
N SER A 79 -13.12 1.92 9.74
CA SER A 79 -12.41 0.71 9.34
C SER A 79 -11.72 0.82 7.98
N LEU A 80 -12.18 1.67 7.06
CA LEU A 80 -11.50 1.90 5.79
C LEU A 80 -10.21 2.69 5.98
N SER A 81 -10.22 3.67 6.90
CA SER A 81 -9.02 4.42 7.25
C SER A 81 -7.99 3.55 7.97
N LEU A 82 -8.45 2.62 8.82
CA LEU A 82 -7.59 1.60 9.43
C LEU A 82 -6.95 0.71 8.36
N ASN A 83 -7.74 0.19 7.41
CA ASN A 83 -7.24 -0.64 6.32
C ASN A 83 -6.19 0.09 5.45
N GLN A 84 -6.40 1.38 5.18
CA GLN A 84 -5.41 2.20 4.46
C GLN A 84 -4.11 2.39 5.24
N TRP A 85 -4.18 2.61 6.56
CA TRP A 85 -3.00 2.69 7.41
C TRP A 85 -2.20 1.39 7.39
N GLU A 86 -2.87 0.23 7.53
CA GLU A 86 -2.22 -1.08 7.48
C GLU A 86 -1.52 -1.30 6.14
N SER A 87 -2.21 -0.99 5.04
CA SER A 87 -1.63 -1.11 3.70
C SER A 87 -0.37 -0.26 3.54
N LEU A 88 -0.41 1.01 3.96
CA LEU A 88 0.77 1.88 3.92
C LEU A 88 1.89 1.36 4.83
N GLY A 89 1.55 0.89 6.03
CA GLY A 89 2.50 0.28 6.95
C GLY A 89 3.24 -0.90 6.31
N CYS A 90 2.50 -1.80 5.64
CA CYS A 90 3.08 -2.96 4.98
C CYS A 90 3.98 -2.58 3.80
N MET A 91 3.56 -1.62 2.97
CA MET A 91 4.40 -1.11 1.88
C MET A 91 5.72 -0.54 2.40
N ILE A 92 5.68 0.20 3.52
CA ILE A 92 6.88 0.76 4.15
C ILE A 92 7.77 -0.36 4.75
N HIS A 93 7.17 -1.34 5.43
CA HIS A 93 7.89 -2.46 6.02
C HIS A 93 8.61 -3.30 4.96
N GLU A 94 7.93 -3.63 3.86
CA GLU A 94 8.53 -4.35 2.74
C GLU A 94 9.66 -3.55 2.07
N SER A 95 9.49 -2.22 1.94
CA SER A 95 10.51 -1.34 1.37
C SER A 95 11.74 -1.16 2.28
N SER A 96 11.61 -1.45 3.58
CA SER A 96 12.70 -1.31 4.56
C SER A 96 12.62 -2.36 5.69
N PRO A 97 12.90 -3.65 5.39
CA PRO A 97 12.67 -4.77 6.33
C PRO A 97 13.50 -4.71 7.62
N GLY A 98 14.60 -3.95 7.63
CA GLY A 98 15.46 -3.74 8.80
C GLY A 98 15.07 -2.55 9.70
N SER A 99 14.04 -1.79 9.33
CA SER A 99 13.59 -0.65 10.14
C SER A 99 13.00 -1.13 11.46
N LYS A 100 13.42 -0.50 12.56
CA LYS A 100 12.80 -0.73 13.87
C LYS A 100 11.41 -0.10 13.88
N PHE A 101 10.43 -0.86 14.33
CA PHE A 101 9.06 -0.39 14.52
C PHE A 101 8.52 -0.92 15.85
N ALA A 102 7.52 -0.24 16.39
CA ALA A 102 6.73 -0.69 17.52
C ALA A 102 5.25 -0.60 17.12
N VAL A 103 4.52 -1.70 17.31
CA VAL A 103 3.07 -1.73 17.14
C VAL A 103 2.46 -1.68 18.52
N VAL A 104 1.67 -0.64 18.78
CA VAL A 104 0.85 -0.54 19.99
C VAL A 104 -0.59 -0.66 19.53
N ARG A 105 -1.25 -1.75 19.92
CA ARG A 105 -2.69 -1.98 19.71
C ARG A 105 -3.42 -1.61 20.99
#